data_AF-A0A8J2BS74-F1
#
_entry.id   AF-A0A8J2BS74-F1
#
_cell.length_a   1.000
_cell.length_b   1.000
_cell.length_c   1.000
_cell.angle_alpha   90.00
_cell.angle_beta   90.00
_cell.angle_gamma   90.00
#
_symmetry.space_group_name_H-M   'P 1'
#
loop_
_entity.id
_entity.type
_entity.pdbx_description
1 polymer ?
#
loop_
_entity_poly.entity_id
_entity_poly.type
_entity_poly.pdbx_seq_one_letter_code
_entity_poly.pdbx_strand_id
1 'polypeptide(L)'
;MEPRKRPQAGKSPIRSFAESLTEQSAVLYVLDRPSLRDGPLRGARTLRAESLAEGNVNLIFRVGDPETGSSVILKQALPFAWRYPAFRMPRSRARIEYEWLQRQKIHSPQWVPRVFDFDRKNYVLAMEDLKDFTVLRKALITGQKPHHLGFQVGQFLARSLFYTTDFFLPSQVKKRLVCRFLNPVLRKVQEELVFLNPWTEHPTNRWTSALASEVQSLQKDGTLRAKVLHCLQKYSSCAEALIHNDFHTGSLLVSPTGLLKVVDAEFAFFGPIAHDLGTFFAHLALSYAAQVWWKKRTEEQIAYRKWIEEQLTFTWSAFEEDFLSLWEADGQPGRDLPRYRTLFLRTILRELPIFAAAEIVRRIIGLAHVEDLESIPELESKVSAERMALAIARAWIRESDGIRDAKDLTELMRQAASP
;
A
#
# COMPACT_ATOMS: atom_id res chain seq x y z
N MET A 1 -3.77 -15.45 -67.31
CA MET A 1 -3.08 -14.66 -66.26
C MET A 1 -3.68 -15.04 -64.93
N GLU A 2 -3.02 -15.91 -64.18
CA GLU A 2 -3.48 -16.30 -62.83
C GLU A 2 -3.13 -15.21 -61.80
N PRO A 3 -4.01 -14.92 -60.83
CA PRO A 3 -3.73 -13.93 -59.80
C PRO A 3 -2.81 -14.52 -58.73
N ARG A 4 -1.62 -13.92 -58.58
CA ARG A 4 -0.67 -14.23 -57.50
C ARG A 4 -1.32 -14.01 -56.13
N LYS A 5 -1.45 -15.09 -55.35
CA LYS A 5 -1.80 -15.03 -53.91
C LYS A 5 -0.72 -14.27 -53.16
N ARG A 6 -1.12 -13.23 -52.41
CA ARG A 6 -0.26 -12.54 -51.43
C ARG A 6 0.14 -13.51 -50.31
N PRO A 7 1.40 -13.54 -49.86
CA PRO A 7 1.79 -14.35 -48.72
C PRO A 7 1.12 -13.80 -47.45
N GLN A 8 0.41 -14.68 -46.73
CA GLN A 8 -0.07 -14.39 -45.38
C GLN A 8 1.14 -14.17 -44.46
N ALA A 9 1.19 -13.00 -43.81
CA ALA A 9 2.12 -12.77 -42.72
C ALA A 9 1.86 -13.80 -41.62
N GLY A 10 2.82 -14.71 -41.43
CA GLY A 10 2.78 -15.69 -40.35
C GLY A 10 2.68 -14.96 -39.02
N LYS A 11 1.56 -15.13 -38.31
CA LYS A 11 1.51 -14.83 -36.88
C LYS A 11 2.52 -15.77 -36.21
N SER A 12 3.57 -15.19 -35.63
CA SER A 12 4.46 -15.93 -34.73
C SER A 12 3.59 -16.65 -33.69
N PRO A 13 3.77 -17.96 -33.46
CA PRO A 13 3.01 -18.66 -32.43
C PRO A 13 3.50 -18.12 -31.07
N ILE A 14 2.73 -17.20 -30.49
CA ILE A 14 2.95 -16.75 -29.10
C ILE A 14 2.99 -18.03 -28.25
N ARG A 15 4.16 -18.35 -27.70
CA ARG A 15 4.33 -19.53 -26.85
C ARG A 15 3.36 -19.41 -25.68
N SER A 16 2.64 -20.49 -25.38
CA SER A 16 1.68 -20.50 -24.27
C SER A 16 2.43 -20.58 -22.94
N PHE A 17 2.67 -19.43 -22.30
CA PHE A 17 3.22 -19.34 -20.94
C PHE A 17 2.15 -19.58 -19.86
N ALA A 18 1.35 -20.65 -20.00
CA ALA A 18 0.26 -20.97 -19.06
C ALA A 18 0.75 -21.39 -17.66
N GLU A 19 2.07 -21.57 -17.50
CA GLU A 19 2.75 -21.98 -16.28
C GLU A 19 3.39 -20.78 -15.55
N SER A 20 3.79 -21.02 -14.30
CA SER A 20 4.57 -20.04 -13.52
C SER A 20 5.87 -19.72 -14.25
N LEU A 21 6.20 -18.43 -14.37
CA LEU A 21 7.49 -18.02 -14.91
C LEU A 21 8.61 -18.54 -14.01
N THR A 22 9.64 -19.10 -14.64
CA THR A 22 11.01 -19.28 -14.13
C THR A 22 11.92 -18.20 -14.72
N GLU A 23 13.13 -18.04 -14.19
CA GLU A 23 14.13 -17.10 -14.73
C GLU A 23 14.39 -17.35 -16.23
N GLN A 24 14.54 -18.61 -16.64
CA GLN A 24 14.72 -18.97 -18.05
C GLN A 24 13.51 -18.55 -18.90
N SER A 25 12.30 -18.87 -18.46
CA SER A 25 11.09 -18.53 -19.20
C SER A 25 10.79 -17.02 -19.19
N ALA A 26 11.22 -16.29 -18.17
CA ALA A 26 11.07 -14.84 -18.08
C ALA A 26 11.90 -14.11 -19.14
N VAL A 27 13.14 -14.58 -19.40
CA VAL A 27 13.95 -14.10 -20.52
C VAL A 27 13.24 -14.35 -21.85
N LEU A 28 12.77 -15.58 -22.08
CA LEU A 28 12.05 -15.93 -23.31
C LEU A 28 10.77 -15.12 -23.49
N TYR A 29 10.04 -14.88 -22.39
CA TYR A 29 8.82 -14.10 -22.36
C TYR A 29 9.06 -12.65 -22.78
N VAL A 30 10.14 -12.03 -22.32
CA VAL A 30 10.53 -10.68 -22.75
C VAL A 30 10.90 -10.64 -24.23
N LEU A 31 11.65 -11.64 -24.73
CA LEU A 31 12.07 -11.71 -26.13
C LEU A 31 10.89 -11.85 -27.11
N ASP A 32 9.81 -12.51 -26.67
CA ASP A 32 8.57 -12.68 -27.45
C ASP A 32 7.65 -11.44 -27.41
N ARG A 33 8.05 -10.37 -26.70
CA ARG A 33 7.26 -9.14 -26.52
C ARG A 33 7.93 -7.92 -27.14
N PRO A 34 7.50 -7.48 -28.34
CA PRO A 34 8.03 -6.27 -28.98
C PRO A 34 7.93 -5.01 -28.10
N SER A 35 6.85 -4.86 -27.33
CA SER A 35 6.64 -3.79 -26.35
C SER A 35 7.78 -3.65 -25.32
N LEU A 36 8.42 -4.76 -24.96
CA LEU A 36 9.50 -4.81 -23.98
C LEU A 36 10.87 -4.75 -24.66
N ARG A 37 11.08 -5.57 -25.70
CA ARG A 37 12.34 -5.67 -26.44
C ARG A 37 12.67 -4.38 -27.18
N ASP A 38 11.68 -3.78 -27.84
CA ASP A 38 11.88 -2.59 -28.68
C ASP A 38 11.67 -1.28 -27.88
N GLY A 39 11.23 -1.41 -26.61
CA GLY A 39 11.02 -0.33 -25.65
C GLY A 39 12.12 -0.27 -24.57
N PRO A 40 11.81 -0.63 -23.29
CA PRO A 40 12.75 -0.49 -22.17
C PRO A 40 14.06 -1.28 -22.31
N LEU A 41 14.08 -2.33 -23.14
CA LEU A 41 15.25 -3.18 -23.36
C LEU A 41 15.85 -3.01 -24.75
N ARG A 42 15.56 -1.89 -25.42
CA ARG A 42 16.08 -1.63 -26.76
C ARG A 42 17.62 -1.59 -26.73
N GLY A 43 18.24 -2.43 -27.55
CA GLY A 43 19.70 -2.55 -27.63
C GLY A 43 20.31 -3.52 -26.64
N ALA A 44 19.51 -4.19 -25.80
CA ALA A 44 19.96 -5.33 -25.00
C ALA A 44 20.47 -6.46 -25.91
N ARG A 45 21.64 -7.01 -25.57
CA ARG A 45 22.34 -8.09 -26.27
C ARG A 45 22.24 -9.39 -25.50
N THR A 46 22.39 -9.35 -24.19
CA THR A 46 22.41 -10.53 -23.32
C THR A 46 21.46 -10.34 -22.14
N LEU A 47 20.23 -10.83 -22.29
CA LEU A 47 19.24 -10.77 -21.22
C LEU A 47 19.50 -11.84 -20.15
N ARG A 48 19.41 -11.43 -18.89
CA ARG A 48 19.36 -12.30 -17.71
C ARG A 48 18.10 -12.00 -16.91
N ALA A 49 17.60 -13.01 -16.23
CA ALA A 49 16.51 -12.85 -15.28
C ALA A 49 16.98 -13.25 -13.87
N GLU A 50 16.47 -12.52 -12.88
CA GLU A 50 16.68 -12.76 -11.46
C GLU A 50 15.31 -12.78 -10.78
N SER A 51 15.02 -13.84 -10.02
CA SER A 51 13.84 -13.87 -9.16
C SER A 51 14.03 -12.98 -7.93
N LEU A 52 13.15 -11.99 -7.75
CA LEU A 52 13.16 -11.12 -6.58
C LEU A 52 12.29 -11.72 -5.48
N ALA A 53 12.90 -12.08 -4.36
CA ALA A 53 12.19 -12.70 -3.25
C ALA A 53 11.27 -11.71 -2.48
N GLU A 54 11.30 -10.41 -2.75
CA GLU A 54 10.77 -9.38 -1.83
C GLU A 54 9.22 -9.31 -1.71
N GLY A 55 8.46 -10.04 -2.53
CA GLY A 55 7.00 -10.08 -2.47
C GLY A 55 6.41 -11.22 -1.63
N ASN A 56 5.19 -11.04 -1.09
CA ASN A 56 4.46 -12.10 -0.37
C ASN A 56 3.47 -12.89 -1.26
N VAL A 57 2.93 -12.25 -2.30
CA VAL A 57 1.75 -12.73 -3.02
C VAL A 57 2.03 -13.13 -4.48
N ASN A 58 2.90 -12.40 -5.18
CA ASN A 58 3.18 -12.60 -6.61
C ASN A 58 4.66 -12.97 -6.86
N LEU A 59 4.91 -13.67 -7.97
CA LEU A 59 6.27 -13.85 -8.48
C LEU A 59 6.75 -12.54 -9.11
N ILE A 60 7.99 -12.15 -8.83
CA ILE A 60 8.59 -10.93 -9.36
C ILE A 60 9.94 -11.29 -9.96
N PHE A 61 10.16 -10.95 -11.23
CA PHE A 61 11.44 -11.14 -11.91
C PHE A 61 11.96 -9.80 -12.39
N ARG A 62 13.24 -9.53 -12.12
CA ARG A 62 13.99 -8.52 -12.87
C ARG A 62 14.56 -9.19 -14.11
N VAL A 63 14.23 -8.66 -15.28
CA VAL A 63 14.81 -9.12 -16.55
C VAL A 63 15.53 -7.94 -17.20
N GLY A 64 16.79 -8.12 -17.54
CA GLY A 64 17.60 -7.02 -18.06
C GLY A 64 18.92 -7.46 -18.64
N ASP A 65 19.62 -6.50 -19.24
CA ASP A 65 20.98 -6.70 -19.74
C ASP A 65 21.97 -6.06 -18.76
N PRO A 66 22.83 -6.88 -18.09
CA PRO A 66 23.81 -6.38 -17.14
C PRO A 66 24.83 -5.40 -17.73
N GLU A 67 25.16 -5.50 -19.02
CA GLU A 67 26.17 -4.65 -19.67
C GLU A 67 25.63 -3.24 -19.93
N THR A 68 24.37 -3.15 -20.36
CA THR A 68 23.72 -1.84 -20.63
C THR A 68 23.09 -1.25 -19.37
N GLY A 69 22.84 -2.07 -18.35
CA GLY A 69 22.05 -1.69 -17.19
C GLY A 69 20.56 -1.49 -17.48
N SER A 70 20.05 -1.83 -18.66
CA SER A 70 18.61 -1.76 -18.96
C SER A 70 17.88 -2.93 -18.32
N SER A 71 16.70 -2.68 -17.73
CA SER A 71 15.95 -3.69 -17.01
C SER A 71 14.44 -3.39 -16.95
N VAL A 72 13.65 -4.46 -16.79
CA VAL A 72 12.19 -4.43 -16.60
C VAL A 72 11.81 -5.38 -15.47
N ILE A 73 10.75 -5.06 -14.73
CA ILE A 73 10.13 -5.96 -13.76
C ILE A 73 8.96 -6.68 -14.43
N LEU A 74 8.95 -8.01 -14.31
CA LEU A 74 7.79 -8.86 -14.58
C LEU A 74 7.17 -9.31 -13.27
N LYS A 75 5.92 -8.92 -13.02
CA LYS A 75 5.14 -9.36 -11.86
C LYS A 75 4.00 -10.28 -12.31
N GLN A 76 4.01 -11.54 -11.86
CA GLN A 76 3.02 -12.54 -12.25
C GLN A 76 2.16 -13.00 -11.07
N ALA A 77 0.83 -12.94 -11.24
CA ALA A 77 -0.10 -13.46 -10.24
C ALA A 77 -0.39 -14.96 -10.44
N LEU A 78 -0.15 -15.74 -9.40
CA LEU A 78 -0.47 -17.18 -9.30
C LEU A 78 -1.86 -17.40 -8.68
N PRO A 79 -2.48 -18.60 -8.79
CA PRO A 79 -3.79 -18.88 -8.17
C PRO A 79 -3.73 -19.05 -6.63
N PHE A 80 -2.62 -18.66 -6.02
CA PHE A 80 -2.32 -18.65 -4.59
C PHE A 80 -1.30 -17.55 -4.29
N ALA A 81 -1.09 -17.22 -3.01
CA ALA A 81 0.04 -16.40 -2.57
C ALA A 81 1.32 -17.24 -2.61
N TRP A 82 2.34 -16.84 -3.38
CA TRP A 82 3.48 -17.73 -3.63
C TRP A 82 4.26 -18.13 -2.36
N ARG A 83 4.35 -17.24 -1.35
CA ARG A 83 4.95 -17.58 -0.04
C ARG A 83 4.04 -18.40 0.87
N TYR A 84 2.73 -18.38 0.62
CA TYR A 84 1.73 -19.12 1.39
C TYR A 84 0.85 -19.94 0.45
N PRO A 85 1.35 -21.05 -0.13
CA PRO A 85 0.63 -21.78 -1.18
C PRO A 85 -0.75 -22.32 -0.77
N ALA A 86 -0.99 -22.52 0.53
CA ALA A 86 -2.29 -22.87 1.08
C ALA A 86 -3.34 -21.74 0.91
N PHE A 87 -2.89 -20.49 0.77
CA PHE A 87 -3.72 -19.32 0.66
C PHE A 87 -4.09 -19.05 -0.81
N ARG A 88 -5.29 -19.48 -1.20
CA ARG A 88 -5.81 -19.30 -2.58
C ARG A 88 -6.15 -17.83 -2.84
N MET A 89 -5.71 -17.33 -3.99
CA MET A 89 -5.96 -15.95 -4.40
C MET A 89 -6.25 -15.89 -5.90
N PRO A 90 -7.20 -15.05 -6.35
CA PRO A 90 -7.54 -14.95 -7.75
C PRO A 90 -6.42 -14.28 -8.55
N ARG A 91 -6.02 -14.87 -9.69
CA ARG A 91 -5.00 -14.26 -10.59
C ARG A 91 -5.44 -12.89 -11.12
N SER A 92 -6.74 -12.65 -11.18
CA SER A 92 -7.33 -11.37 -11.63
C SER A 92 -6.93 -10.17 -10.79
N ARG A 93 -6.30 -10.35 -9.62
CA ARG A 93 -5.69 -9.25 -8.86
C ARG A 93 -4.59 -8.51 -9.64
N ALA A 94 -3.87 -9.19 -10.54
CA ALA A 94 -2.92 -8.52 -11.44
C ALA A 94 -3.62 -7.52 -12.40
N ARG A 95 -4.86 -7.81 -12.80
CA ARG A 95 -5.68 -6.87 -13.59
C ARG A 95 -6.07 -5.66 -12.75
N ILE A 96 -6.44 -5.87 -11.48
CA ILE A 96 -6.77 -4.77 -10.55
C ILE A 96 -5.56 -3.83 -10.42
N GLU A 97 -4.38 -4.37 -10.16
CA GLU A 97 -3.14 -3.60 -10.06
C GLU A 97 -2.82 -2.84 -11.36
N TYR A 98 -2.88 -3.52 -12.51
CA TYR A 98 -2.67 -2.90 -13.82
C TYR A 98 -3.63 -1.72 -14.04
N GLU A 99 -4.93 -1.92 -13.84
CA GLU A 99 -5.93 -0.89 -14.07
C GLU A 99 -5.81 0.27 -13.07
N TRP A 100 -5.45 -0.02 -11.82
CA TRP A 100 -5.13 1.01 -10.83
C TRP A 100 -3.95 1.86 -11.29
N LEU A 101 -2.85 1.25 -11.73
CA LEU A 101 -1.67 1.97 -12.25
C LEU A 101 -2.02 2.82 -13.48
N GLN A 102 -2.83 2.30 -14.41
CA GLN A 102 -3.29 3.08 -15.56
C GLN A 102 -4.09 4.31 -15.14
N ARG A 103 -4.88 4.21 -14.06
CA ARG A 103 -5.62 5.36 -13.51
C ARG A 103 -4.69 6.37 -12.85
N GLN A 104 -3.76 5.91 -12.02
CA GLN A 104 -2.82 6.81 -11.34
C GLN A 104 -1.87 7.52 -12.30
N LYS A 105 -1.50 6.88 -13.41
CA LYS A 105 -0.69 7.49 -14.47
C LYS A 105 -1.30 8.79 -15.03
N ILE A 106 -2.62 8.96 -14.96
CA ILE A 106 -3.30 10.15 -15.51
C ILE A 106 -2.99 11.40 -14.68
N HIS A 107 -3.02 11.28 -13.34
CA HIS A 107 -2.94 12.43 -12.43
C HIS A 107 -1.69 12.44 -11.53
N SER A 108 -0.98 11.31 -11.44
CA SER A 108 0.14 11.07 -10.53
C SER A 108 1.28 10.24 -11.18
N PRO A 109 1.65 10.44 -12.48
CA PRO A 109 2.62 9.59 -13.17
C PRO A 109 4.01 9.57 -12.53
N GLN A 110 4.40 10.65 -11.85
CA GLN A 110 5.69 10.75 -11.15
C GLN A 110 5.78 9.79 -9.96
N TRP A 111 4.67 9.45 -9.32
CA TRP A 111 4.64 8.63 -8.09
C TRP A 111 4.28 7.16 -8.32
N VAL A 112 4.08 6.72 -9.55
CA VAL A 112 3.86 5.29 -9.87
C VAL A 112 4.87 4.80 -10.90
N PRO A 113 5.20 3.49 -10.93
CA PRO A 113 6.08 2.96 -11.97
C PRO A 113 5.42 3.07 -13.34
N ARG A 114 6.23 3.31 -14.37
CA ARG A 114 5.74 3.23 -15.75
C ARG A 114 5.37 1.78 -16.08
N VAL A 115 4.15 1.57 -16.56
CA VAL A 115 3.72 0.27 -17.09
C VAL A 115 4.07 0.18 -18.57
N PHE A 116 4.78 -0.87 -18.96
CA PHE A 116 5.16 -1.14 -20.35
C PHE A 116 4.20 -2.09 -21.04
N ASP A 117 3.69 -3.09 -20.31
CA ASP A 117 2.81 -4.11 -20.90
C ASP A 117 1.97 -4.83 -19.83
N PHE A 118 0.84 -5.41 -20.24
CA PHE A 118 0.03 -6.28 -19.41
C PHE A 118 -0.54 -7.46 -20.20
N ASP A 119 -0.10 -8.66 -19.83
CA ASP A 119 -0.60 -9.91 -20.37
C ASP A 119 -1.83 -10.37 -19.59
N ARG A 120 -3.01 -10.11 -20.15
CA ARG A 120 -4.25 -10.57 -19.55
C ARG A 120 -4.39 -12.10 -19.52
N LYS A 121 -3.76 -12.82 -20.46
CA LYS A 121 -3.86 -14.30 -20.54
C LYS A 121 -3.02 -14.96 -19.45
N ASN A 122 -1.81 -14.47 -19.23
CA ASN A 122 -0.86 -15.05 -18.27
C ASN A 122 -0.78 -14.28 -16.93
N TYR A 123 -1.53 -13.19 -16.78
CA TYR A 123 -1.56 -12.30 -15.61
C TYR A 123 -0.19 -11.76 -15.23
N VAL A 124 0.57 -11.32 -16.25
CA VAL A 124 1.91 -10.75 -16.09
C VAL A 124 1.84 -9.25 -16.37
N LEU A 125 2.21 -8.46 -15.36
CA LEU A 125 2.41 -7.02 -15.45
C LEU A 125 3.90 -6.74 -15.70
N ALA A 126 4.22 -6.03 -16.77
CA ALA A 126 5.58 -5.59 -17.06
C ALA A 126 5.71 -4.08 -16.80
N MET A 127 6.61 -3.68 -15.91
CA MET A 127 6.75 -2.30 -15.45
C MET A 127 8.20 -1.89 -15.20
N GLU A 128 8.39 -0.59 -15.02
CA GLU A 128 9.65 0.07 -14.70
C GLU A 128 10.38 -0.62 -13.54
N ASP A 129 11.66 -0.90 -13.75
CA ASP A 129 12.55 -1.39 -12.70
C ASP A 129 13.06 -0.23 -11.85
N LEU A 130 12.61 -0.21 -10.60
CA LEU A 130 12.98 0.78 -9.59
C LEU A 130 14.20 0.31 -8.78
N LYS A 131 15.16 -0.36 -9.42
CA LYS A 131 16.34 -0.97 -8.76
C LYS A 131 17.19 -0.03 -7.90
N ASP A 132 17.18 1.27 -8.22
CA ASP A 132 17.92 2.28 -7.45
C ASP A 132 17.12 2.81 -6.25
N PHE A 133 15.86 2.38 -6.10
CA PHE A 133 14.99 2.77 -5.00
C PHE A 133 15.09 1.76 -3.85
N THR A 134 14.91 2.25 -2.63
CA THR A 134 14.83 1.45 -1.42
C THR A 134 13.37 1.35 -0.96
N VAL A 135 12.92 0.18 -0.53
CA VAL A 135 11.62 0.03 0.14
C VAL A 135 11.60 0.92 1.40
N LEU A 136 10.60 1.79 1.53
CA LEU A 136 10.53 2.80 2.58
C LEU A 136 10.64 2.17 3.97
N ARG A 137 10.02 1.01 4.22
CA ARG A 137 10.18 0.28 5.47
C ARG A 137 11.65 0.02 5.83
N LYS A 138 12.45 -0.47 4.87
CA LYS A 138 13.90 -0.71 5.07
C LYS A 138 14.65 0.60 5.33
N ALA A 139 14.27 1.67 4.63
CA ALA A 139 14.84 3.00 4.86
C ALA A 139 14.54 3.50 6.29
N LEU A 140 13.32 3.29 6.79
CA LEU A 140 12.93 3.67 8.15
C LEU A 140 13.65 2.85 9.24
N ILE A 141 13.76 1.53 9.05
CA ILE A 141 14.51 0.63 9.95
C ILE A 141 15.97 1.06 10.06
N THR A 142 16.58 1.46 8.94
CA THR A 142 17.97 1.95 8.91
C THR A 142 18.12 3.41 9.36
N GLY A 143 17.03 4.06 9.78
CA GLY A 143 17.04 5.41 10.31
C GLY A 143 17.26 6.50 9.25
N GLN A 144 17.01 6.20 7.97
CA GLN A 144 17.02 7.21 6.91
C GLN A 144 15.83 8.16 7.07
N LYS A 145 16.00 9.39 6.58
CA LYS A 145 14.98 10.44 6.59
C LYS A 145 14.70 10.90 5.15
N PRO A 146 13.90 10.17 4.36
CA PRO A 146 13.62 10.55 2.99
C PRO A 146 13.07 11.98 2.91
N HIS A 147 13.60 12.75 1.98
CA HIS A 147 13.30 14.18 1.85
C HIS A 147 11.82 14.39 1.48
N HIS A 148 11.15 15.32 2.16
CA HIS A 148 9.74 15.65 1.96
C HIS A 148 8.78 14.44 1.94
N LEU A 149 9.07 13.38 2.71
CA LEU A 149 8.26 12.16 2.70
C LEU A 149 6.77 12.44 2.95
N GLY A 150 6.44 13.12 4.06
CA GLY A 150 5.05 13.39 4.42
C GLY A 150 4.33 14.21 3.35
N PHE A 151 4.96 15.26 2.83
CA PHE A 151 4.40 16.07 1.74
C PHE A 151 4.10 15.22 0.50
N GLN A 152 5.07 14.44 0.01
CA GLN A 152 4.87 13.61 -1.19
C GLN A 152 3.75 12.58 -1.00
N VAL A 153 3.64 11.96 0.17
CA VAL A 153 2.58 11.00 0.47
C VAL A 153 1.21 11.69 0.51
N GLY A 154 1.10 12.82 1.20
CA GLY A 154 -0.15 13.58 1.27
C GLY A 154 -0.64 14.04 -0.11
N GLN A 155 0.28 14.59 -0.91
CA GLN A 155 0.04 15.03 -2.29
C GLN A 155 -0.36 13.88 -3.23
N PHE A 156 0.27 12.72 -3.08
CA PHE A 156 -0.09 11.52 -3.83
C PHE A 156 -1.50 11.04 -3.46
N LEU A 157 -1.79 10.89 -2.16
CA LEU A 157 -3.08 10.41 -1.68
C LEU A 157 -4.21 11.38 -2.05
N ALA A 158 -3.99 12.69 -1.95
CA ALA A 158 -4.98 13.69 -2.34
C ALA A 158 -5.40 13.50 -3.80
N ARG A 159 -4.43 13.47 -4.73
CA ARG A 159 -4.70 13.28 -6.17
C ARG A 159 -5.26 11.90 -6.48
N SER A 160 -4.63 10.84 -5.98
CA SER A 160 -5.03 9.45 -6.25
C SER A 160 -6.48 9.19 -5.85
N LEU A 161 -6.90 9.73 -4.70
CA LEU A 161 -8.22 9.53 -4.16
C LEU A 161 -9.23 10.50 -4.75
N PHE A 162 -8.94 11.81 -4.78
CA PHE A 162 -9.88 12.84 -5.25
C PHE A 162 -10.43 12.54 -6.65
N TYR A 163 -9.55 12.24 -7.61
CA TYR A 163 -9.91 11.96 -9.01
C TYR A 163 -10.68 10.64 -9.22
N THR A 164 -11.04 9.97 -8.12
CA THR A 164 -11.90 8.77 -8.13
C THR A 164 -13.15 8.90 -7.25
N THR A 165 -13.34 10.05 -6.61
CA THR A 165 -14.56 10.34 -5.82
C THR A 165 -15.76 10.70 -6.69
N ASP A 166 -16.96 10.72 -6.10
CA ASP A 166 -18.15 11.33 -6.72
C ASP A 166 -18.04 12.86 -6.88
N PHE A 167 -17.04 13.52 -6.28
CA PHE A 167 -16.83 14.95 -6.46
C PHE A 167 -16.24 15.23 -7.84
N PHE A 168 -15.32 14.38 -8.30
CA PHE A 168 -14.73 14.51 -9.65
C PHE A 168 -15.47 13.68 -10.71
N LEU A 169 -15.74 12.40 -10.44
CA LEU A 169 -16.28 11.49 -11.44
C LEU A 169 -17.80 11.62 -11.60
N PRO A 170 -18.32 11.69 -12.84
CA PRO A 170 -19.75 11.57 -13.08
C PRO A 170 -20.30 10.26 -12.50
N SER A 171 -21.49 10.32 -11.89
CA SER A 171 -22.01 9.22 -11.08
C SER A 171 -22.09 7.88 -11.84
N GLN A 172 -22.47 7.90 -13.13
CA GLN A 172 -22.51 6.69 -13.95
C GLN A 172 -21.11 6.12 -14.22
N VAL A 173 -20.09 6.98 -14.41
CA VAL A 173 -18.70 6.57 -14.61
C VAL A 173 -18.18 5.90 -13.36
N LYS A 174 -18.36 6.54 -12.18
CA LYS A 174 -17.95 5.95 -10.91
C LYS A 174 -18.62 4.60 -10.67
N LYS A 175 -19.94 4.48 -10.84
CA LYS A 175 -20.65 3.20 -10.64
C LYS A 175 -20.10 2.07 -11.52
N ARG A 176 -19.76 2.34 -12.78
CA ARG A 176 -19.09 1.36 -13.66
C ARG A 176 -17.70 0.99 -13.14
N LEU A 177 -16.94 1.95 -12.63
CA LEU A 177 -15.63 1.68 -12.03
C LEU A 177 -15.74 0.87 -10.75
N VAL A 178 -16.74 1.11 -9.90
CA VAL A 178 -17.02 0.28 -8.71
C VAL A 178 -17.21 -1.17 -9.12
N CYS A 179 -18.04 -1.46 -10.13
CA CYS A 179 -18.20 -2.83 -10.64
C CYS A 179 -16.88 -3.41 -11.18
N ARG A 180 -16.08 -2.59 -11.86
CA ARG A 180 -14.82 -3.01 -12.49
C ARG A 180 -13.71 -3.30 -11.46
N PHE A 181 -13.76 -2.66 -10.30
CA PHE A 181 -12.80 -2.84 -9.20
C PHE A 181 -13.37 -3.68 -8.05
N LEU A 182 -14.42 -4.49 -8.30
CA LEU A 182 -14.81 -5.53 -7.36
C LEU A 182 -13.66 -6.52 -7.15
N ASN A 183 -13.26 -6.68 -5.89
CA ASN A 183 -12.13 -7.51 -5.50
C ASN A 183 -12.48 -8.38 -4.26
N PRO A 184 -13.54 -9.22 -4.35
CA PRO A 184 -14.19 -9.80 -3.18
C PRO A 184 -13.28 -10.69 -2.33
N VAL A 185 -12.39 -11.46 -2.96
CA VAL A 185 -11.47 -12.34 -2.21
C VAL A 185 -10.48 -11.52 -1.40
N LEU A 186 -9.80 -10.55 -2.03
CA LEU A 186 -8.79 -9.74 -1.33
C LEU A 186 -9.43 -8.79 -0.30
N ARG A 187 -10.65 -8.31 -0.56
CA ARG A 187 -11.43 -7.54 0.44
C ARG A 187 -11.75 -8.38 1.66
N LYS A 188 -12.27 -9.61 1.47
CA LYS A 188 -12.55 -10.52 2.58
C LYS A 188 -11.31 -10.79 3.43
N VAL A 189 -10.14 -10.92 2.79
CA VAL A 189 -8.87 -11.09 3.49
C VAL A 189 -8.57 -9.89 4.41
N GLN A 190 -8.77 -8.66 3.95
CA GLN A 190 -8.58 -7.48 4.80
C GLN A 190 -9.67 -7.39 5.89
N GLU A 191 -10.93 -7.68 5.57
CA GLU A 191 -12.03 -7.73 6.55
C GLU A 191 -11.67 -8.65 7.73
N GLU A 192 -11.22 -9.87 7.43
CA GLU A 192 -10.83 -10.86 8.43
C GLU A 192 -9.53 -10.48 9.15
N LEU A 193 -8.47 -10.18 8.41
CA LEU A 193 -7.13 -10.03 8.99
C LEU A 193 -6.88 -8.68 9.65
N VAL A 194 -7.64 -7.62 9.32
CA VAL A 194 -7.47 -6.29 9.92
C VAL A 194 -8.52 -6.04 11.01
N PHE A 195 -9.79 -6.34 10.73
CA PHE A 195 -10.90 -5.86 11.54
C PHE A 195 -11.55 -6.92 12.44
N LEU A 196 -11.36 -8.22 12.16
CA LEU A 196 -12.03 -9.30 12.90
C LEU A 196 -11.08 -10.16 13.72
N ASN A 197 -10.14 -10.85 13.06
CA ASN A 197 -9.35 -11.90 13.70
C ASN A 197 -8.48 -11.35 14.84
N PRO A 198 -7.70 -10.26 14.70
CA PRO A 198 -6.87 -9.74 15.79
C PRO A 198 -7.66 -9.29 17.02
N TRP A 199 -8.96 -8.98 16.83
CA TRP A 199 -9.87 -8.44 17.83
C TRP A 199 -10.64 -9.50 18.60
N THR A 200 -10.41 -10.78 18.29
CA THR A 200 -11.05 -11.94 18.92
C THR A 200 -10.06 -13.08 19.11
N GLU A 201 -10.43 -14.12 19.85
CA GLU A 201 -9.65 -15.35 19.88
C GLU A 201 -9.77 -16.05 18.52
N HIS A 202 -8.67 -16.15 17.78
CA HIS A 202 -8.67 -16.72 16.44
C HIS A 202 -7.37 -17.49 16.15
N PRO A 203 -7.41 -18.66 15.48
CA PRO A 203 -6.22 -19.51 15.24
C PRO A 203 -5.10 -18.86 14.41
N THR A 204 -5.41 -17.81 13.66
CA THR A 204 -4.41 -17.09 12.84
C THR A 204 -3.61 -16.08 13.65
N ASN A 205 -4.04 -15.77 14.87
CA ASN A 205 -3.39 -14.77 15.69
C ASN A 205 -2.12 -15.35 16.32
N ARG A 206 -1.09 -14.51 16.38
CA ARG A 206 0.20 -14.82 16.99
C ARG A 206 0.76 -13.53 17.55
N TRP A 207 1.24 -13.56 18.79
CA TRP A 207 1.85 -12.42 19.45
C TRP A 207 2.97 -12.88 20.39
N THR A 208 3.86 -11.96 20.76
CA THR A 208 4.89 -12.23 21.77
C THR A 208 4.23 -12.54 23.12
N SER A 209 4.58 -13.64 23.77
CA SER A 209 3.88 -14.16 24.96
C SER A 209 3.73 -13.15 26.10
N ALA A 210 4.69 -12.23 26.26
CA ALA A 210 4.64 -11.15 27.26
C ALA A 210 3.51 -10.11 27.04
N LEU A 211 2.85 -10.12 25.89
CA LEU A 211 1.73 -9.23 25.56
C LEU A 211 0.35 -9.83 25.91
N ALA A 212 0.29 -11.03 26.50
CA ALA A 212 -0.96 -11.76 26.66
C ALA A 212 -2.04 -10.98 27.42
N SER A 213 -1.68 -10.22 28.46
CA SER A 213 -2.63 -9.41 29.23
C SER A 213 -3.13 -8.21 28.42
N GLU A 214 -2.26 -7.53 27.67
CA GLU A 214 -2.62 -6.41 26.80
C GLU A 214 -3.55 -6.86 25.66
N VAL A 215 -3.25 -8.00 25.03
CA VAL A 215 -4.08 -8.61 23.98
C VAL A 215 -5.46 -8.96 24.54
N GLN A 216 -5.53 -9.68 25.67
CA GLN A 216 -6.80 -10.05 26.28
C GLN A 216 -7.62 -8.81 26.68
N SER A 217 -6.96 -7.78 27.22
CA SER A 217 -7.62 -6.51 27.56
C SER A 217 -8.22 -5.84 26.32
N LEU A 218 -7.46 -5.79 25.22
CA LEU A 218 -7.91 -5.18 23.96
C LEU A 218 -9.08 -5.95 23.34
N GLN A 219 -9.04 -7.28 23.35
CA GLN A 219 -10.11 -8.14 22.81
C GLN A 219 -11.38 -8.13 23.67
N LYS A 220 -11.27 -7.84 24.98
CA LYS A 220 -12.42 -7.70 25.90
C LYS A 220 -13.02 -6.29 25.88
N ASP A 221 -12.33 -5.29 25.35
CA ASP A 221 -12.81 -3.90 25.31
C ASP A 221 -13.90 -3.73 24.24
N GLY A 222 -15.16 -3.86 24.66
CA GLY A 222 -16.33 -3.72 23.79
C GLY A 222 -16.46 -2.34 23.16
N THR A 223 -15.97 -1.29 23.82
CA THR A 223 -16.04 0.09 23.32
C THR A 223 -15.09 0.30 22.15
N LEU A 224 -13.83 -0.14 22.28
CA LEU A 224 -12.87 -0.07 21.18
C LEU A 224 -13.30 -0.94 20.00
N ARG A 225 -13.77 -2.17 20.29
CA ARG A 225 -14.26 -3.10 19.26
C ARG A 225 -15.47 -2.55 18.50
N ALA A 226 -16.38 -1.84 19.17
CA ALA A 226 -17.52 -1.21 18.49
C ALA A 226 -17.05 -0.15 17.47
N LYS A 227 -16.05 0.66 17.79
CA LYS A 227 -15.46 1.64 16.86
C LYS A 227 -14.80 0.94 15.67
N VAL A 228 -14.07 -0.15 15.89
CA VAL A 228 -13.45 -0.94 14.82
C VAL A 228 -14.51 -1.57 13.90
N LEU A 229 -15.57 -2.14 14.47
CA LEU A 229 -16.68 -2.71 13.70
C LEU A 229 -17.44 -1.65 12.91
N HIS A 230 -17.55 -0.42 13.43
CA HIS A 230 -18.08 0.71 12.66
C HIS A 230 -17.22 1.01 11.42
N CYS A 231 -15.90 1.06 11.57
CA CYS A 231 -14.99 1.21 10.43
C CYS A 231 -15.04 0.02 9.46
N LEU A 232 -15.21 -1.22 9.96
CA LEU A 232 -15.45 -2.39 9.11
C LEU A 232 -16.73 -2.23 8.30
N GLN A 233 -17.83 -1.79 8.92
CA GLN A 233 -19.08 -1.55 8.19
C GLN A 233 -18.89 -0.51 7.07
N LYS A 234 -18.15 0.58 7.35
CA LYS A 234 -17.79 1.56 6.31
C LYS A 234 -16.89 0.93 5.24
N TYR A 235 -15.87 0.16 5.62
CA TYR A 235 -15.00 -0.55 4.69
C TYR A 235 -15.76 -1.49 3.73
N SER A 236 -16.76 -2.21 4.25
CA SER A 236 -17.55 -3.15 3.46
C SER A 236 -18.58 -2.46 2.56
N SER A 237 -19.09 -1.28 2.92
CA SER A 237 -20.25 -0.66 2.26
C SER A 237 -20.03 0.72 1.62
N CYS A 238 -19.03 1.49 2.05
CA CYS A 238 -18.78 2.86 1.59
C CYS A 238 -17.73 2.90 0.48
N ALA A 239 -18.21 3.01 -0.77
CA ALA A 239 -17.36 3.14 -1.95
C ALA A 239 -16.93 4.60 -2.17
N GLU A 240 -16.13 5.22 -1.30
CA GLU A 240 -15.81 6.66 -1.38
C GLU A 240 -14.85 7.00 -2.54
N ALA A 241 -13.71 6.31 -2.61
CA ALA A 241 -12.67 6.50 -3.63
C ALA A 241 -12.00 5.16 -3.98
N LEU A 242 -11.26 5.11 -5.09
CA LEU A 242 -10.43 3.95 -5.46
C LEU A 242 -9.15 3.94 -4.61
N ILE A 243 -9.23 3.28 -3.45
CA ILE A 243 -8.12 3.15 -2.51
C ILE A 243 -7.14 2.07 -2.96
N HIS A 244 -5.89 2.19 -2.55
CA HIS A 244 -4.85 1.19 -2.70
C HIS A 244 -5.12 -0.06 -1.86
N ASN A 245 -5.66 0.13 -0.64
CA ASN A 245 -6.08 -0.92 0.28
C ASN A 245 -4.94 -1.79 0.86
N ASP A 246 -3.70 -1.35 0.69
CA ASP A 246 -2.52 -1.95 1.34
C ASP A 246 -1.36 -0.93 1.33
N PHE A 247 -1.70 0.32 1.66
CA PHE A 247 -0.82 1.49 1.51
C PHE A 247 0.16 1.62 2.69
N HIS A 248 0.92 0.56 2.94
CA HIS A 248 1.91 0.49 4.00
C HIS A 248 3.32 0.87 3.52
N THR A 249 4.26 1.10 4.43
CA THR A 249 5.66 1.45 4.11
C THR A 249 6.43 0.38 3.31
N GLY A 250 5.91 -0.84 3.21
CA GLY A 250 6.43 -1.87 2.30
C GLY A 250 5.98 -1.74 0.82
N SER A 251 4.95 -0.92 0.56
CA SER A 251 4.37 -0.68 -0.78
C SER A 251 4.83 0.67 -1.36
N LEU A 252 5.83 1.26 -0.69
CA LEU A 252 6.39 2.56 -1.00
C LEU A 252 7.89 2.38 -1.19
N LEU A 253 8.41 2.93 -2.28
CA LEU A 253 9.82 2.96 -2.62
C LEU A 253 10.30 4.41 -2.64
N VAL A 254 11.52 4.65 -2.17
CA VAL A 254 12.15 5.98 -2.16
C VAL A 254 13.46 5.94 -2.91
N SER A 255 13.67 6.90 -3.81
CA SER A 255 14.94 7.06 -4.53
C SER A 255 16.02 7.62 -3.59
N PRO A 256 17.30 7.62 -4.00
CA PRO A 256 18.36 8.30 -3.25
C PRO A 256 18.13 9.81 -3.10
N THR A 257 17.37 10.42 -4.01
CA THR A 257 16.97 11.85 -3.95
C THR A 257 15.70 12.08 -3.13
N GLY A 258 15.06 11.01 -2.62
CA GLY A 258 13.84 11.07 -1.83
C GLY A 258 12.54 10.98 -2.63
N LEU A 259 12.57 10.82 -3.95
CA LEU A 259 11.35 10.68 -4.77
C LEU A 259 10.59 9.40 -4.38
N LEU A 260 9.30 9.55 -4.10
CA LEU A 260 8.41 8.45 -3.76
C LEU A 260 7.90 7.71 -5.01
N LYS A 261 7.79 6.38 -4.94
CA LYS A 261 7.06 5.52 -5.87
C LYS A 261 6.14 4.58 -5.10
N VAL A 262 4.89 4.47 -5.54
CA VAL A 262 3.85 3.61 -4.98
C VAL A 262 3.67 2.40 -5.89
N VAL A 263 3.67 1.20 -5.31
CA VAL A 263 3.58 -0.09 -6.02
C VAL A 263 2.58 -1.01 -5.31
N ASP A 264 2.25 -2.15 -5.91
CA ASP A 264 1.53 -3.25 -5.26
C ASP A 264 0.06 -2.97 -4.89
N ALA A 265 -0.65 -2.18 -5.71
CA ALA A 265 -2.07 -1.88 -5.55
C ALA A 265 -3.01 -3.05 -5.98
N GLU A 266 -2.62 -4.31 -5.74
CA GLU A 266 -3.42 -5.48 -6.13
C GLU A 266 -4.67 -5.68 -5.27
N PHE A 267 -4.69 -5.08 -4.08
CA PHE A 267 -5.82 -5.04 -3.15
C PHE A 267 -6.83 -3.94 -3.47
N ALA A 268 -6.55 -3.08 -4.46
CA ALA A 268 -7.34 -1.88 -4.71
C ALA A 268 -8.83 -2.18 -4.96
N PHE A 269 -9.68 -1.34 -4.39
CA PHE A 269 -11.12 -1.34 -4.60
C PHE A 269 -11.70 0.04 -4.27
N PHE A 270 -12.98 0.25 -4.55
CA PHE A 270 -13.65 1.47 -4.07
C PHE A 270 -14.06 1.33 -2.61
N GLY A 271 -13.35 2.04 -1.72
CA GLY A 271 -13.50 1.97 -0.27
C GLY A 271 -13.32 3.33 0.42
N PRO A 272 -13.22 3.36 1.76
CA PRO A 272 -13.11 4.59 2.53
C PRO A 272 -11.75 5.27 2.38
N ILE A 273 -11.74 6.58 2.13
CA ILE A 273 -10.51 7.38 1.94
C ILE A 273 -9.59 7.29 3.17
N ALA A 274 -10.18 7.29 4.36
CA ALA A 274 -9.46 7.23 5.63
C ALA A 274 -8.64 5.93 5.80
N HIS A 275 -8.93 4.87 5.03
CA HIS A 275 -8.22 3.60 5.15
C HIS A 275 -6.75 3.72 4.71
N ASP A 276 -6.48 4.22 3.51
CA ASP A 276 -5.09 4.34 3.01
C ASP A 276 -4.26 5.32 3.88
N LEU A 277 -4.86 6.44 4.29
CA LEU A 277 -4.24 7.37 5.23
C LEU A 277 -3.93 6.69 6.56
N GLY A 278 -4.91 5.98 7.13
CA GLY A 278 -4.77 5.25 8.38
C GLY A 278 -3.67 4.19 8.31
N THR A 279 -3.60 3.40 7.23
CA THR A 279 -2.55 2.40 7.02
C THR A 279 -1.17 3.06 7.00
N PHE A 280 -0.98 4.18 6.31
CA PHE A 280 0.31 4.87 6.33
C PHE A 280 0.68 5.38 7.73
N PHE A 281 -0.27 6.02 8.43
CA PHE A 281 -0.07 6.55 9.78
C PHE A 281 0.27 5.44 10.78
N ALA A 282 -0.38 4.28 10.67
CA ALA A 282 -0.08 3.09 11.46
C ALA A 282 1.36 2.64 11.28
N HIS A 283 1.83 2.60 10.03
CA HIS A 283 3.19 2.16 9.73
C HIS A 283 4.26 3.16 10.19
N LEU A 284 3.96 4.47 10.19
CA LEU A 284 4.82 5.46 10.85
C LEU A 284 4.83 5.29 12.37
N ALA A 285 3.69 5.03 13.01
CA ALA A 285 3.62 4.76 14.45
C ALA A 285 4.34 3.46 14.85
N LEU A 286 4.26 2.41 14.04
CA LEU A 286 5.03 1.17 14.25
C LEU A 286 6.54 1.44 14.19
N SER A 287 6.97 2.24 13.20
CA SER A 287 8.38 2.66 13.09
C SER A 287 8.82 3.53 14.27
N TYR A 288 7.95 4.43 14.74
CA TYR A 288 8.17 5.27 15.92
C TYR A 288 8.37 4.43 17.18
N ALA A 289 7.52 3.42 17.39
CA ALA A 289 7.61 2.51 18.52
C ALA A 289 8.89 1.67 18.45
N ALA A 290 9.23 1.16 17.27
CA ALA A 290 10.46 0.38 17.05
C ALA A 290 11.76 1.15 17.36
N GLN A 291 11.73 2.49 17.37
CA GLN A 291 12.92 3.29 17.72
C GLN A 291 13.44 3.06 19.14
N VAL A 292 12.69 2.40 20.04
CA VAL A 292 13.23 1.91 21.33
C VAL A 292 14.51 1.11 21.16
N TRP A 293 14.65 0.40 20.03
CA TRP A 293 15.81 -0.40 19.70
C TRP A 293 16.74 0.26 18.67
N TRP A 294 16.17 0.74 17.55
CA TRP A 294 16.96 1.17 16.38
C TRP A 294 17.81 2.42 16.63
N LYS A 295 17.51 3.19 17.67
CA LYS A 295 18.31 4.32 18.15
C LYS A 295 18.60 4.18 19.64
N LYS A 296 19.78 3.64 19.95
CA LYS A 296 20.24 3.37 21.33
C LYS A 296 20.60 4.63 22.12
N ARG A 297 20.93 5.72 21.43
CA ARG A 297 21.22 7.03 22.05
C ARG A 297 19.93 7.83 22.15
N THR A 298 19.63 8.30 23.35
CA THR A 298 18.40 9.04 23.66
C THR A 298 18.18 10.24 22.73
N GLU A 299 19.22 11.01 22.41
CA GLU A 299 19.10 12.18 21.52
C GLU A 299 18.76 11.81 20.08
N GLU A 300 19.44 10.82 19.50
CA GLU A 300 19.16 10.35 18.14
C GLU A 300 17.75 9.74 18.03
N GLN A 301 17.34 9.02 19.07
CA GLN A 301 15.99 8.46 19.19
C GLN A 301 14.93 9.56 19.23
N ILE A 302 15.09 10.56 20.10
CA ILE A 302 14.18 11.71 20.21
C ILE A 302 14.11 12.44 18.87
N ALA A 303 15.25 12.72 18.23
CA ALA A 303 15.30 13.42 16.96
C ALA A 303 14.67 12.63 15.80
N TYR A 304 14.74 11.30 15.82
CA TYR A 304 14.10 10.47 14.78
C TYR A 304 12.59 10.34 15.02
N ARG A 305 12.17 10.14 16.28
CA ARG A 305 10.76 10.14 16.68
C ARG A 305 10.06 11.45 16.34
N LYS A 306 10.68 12.58 16.64
CA LYS A 306 10.21 13.91 16.23
C LYS A 306 10.07 14.02 14.71
N TRP A 307 11.04 13.52 13.95
CA TRP A 307 10.96 13.52 12.49
C TRP A 307 9.77 12.68 11.98
N ILE A 308 9.45 11.54 12.62
CA ILE A 308 8.27 10.74 12.29
C ILE A 308 6.99 11.53 12.58
N GLU A 309 6.88 12.17 13.75
CA GLU A 309 5.73 13.03 14.10
C GLU A 309 5.50 14.15 13.07
N GLU A 310 6.58 14.78 12.61
CA GLU A 310 6.54 15.76 11.52
C GLU A 310 5.99 15.14 10.23
N GLN A 311 6.34 13.89 9.89
CA GLN A 311 5.81 13.22 8.70
C GLN A 311 4.31 12.95 8.79
N LEU A 312 3.76 12.57 9.95
CA LEU A 312 2.31 12.45 10.13
C LEU A 312 1.62 13.80 9.87
N THR A 313 2.15 14.87 10.46
CA THR A 313 1.59 16.22 10.33
C THR A 313 1.65 16.71 8.88
N PHE A 314 2.82 16.61 8.23
CA PHE A 314 3.00 17.00 6.83
C PHE A 314 2.12 16.20 5.87
N THR A 315 1.92 14.90 6.13
CA THR A 315 1.03 14.07 5.31
C THR A 315 -0.39 14.57 5.35
N TRP A 316 -0.93 14.84 6.54
CA TRP A 316 -2.29 15.35 6.66
C TRP A 316 -2.44 16.74 6.06
N SER A 317 -1.54 17.67 6.39
CA SER A 317 -1.61 19.04 5.86
C SER A 317 -1.54 19.07 4.33
N ALA A 318 -0.60 18.32 3.74
CA ALA A 318 -0.48 18.25 2.28
C ALA A 318 -1.68 17.54 1.64
N PHE A 319 -2.24 16.51 2.29
CA PHE A 319 -3.45 15.86 1.82
C PHE A 319 -4.64 16.82 1.83
N GLU A 320 -4.88 17.51 2.94
CA GLU A 320 -5.98 18.46 3.09
C GLU A 320 -5.88 19.62 2.09
N GLU A 321 -4.72 20.25 2.00
CA GLU A 321 -4.48 21.38 1.10
C GLU A 321 -4.68 20.99 -0.37
N ASP A 322 -4.02 19.91 -0.83
CA ASP A 322 -4.16 19.47 -2.22
C ASP A 322 -5.59 18.95 -2.49
N PHE A 323 -6.22 18.21 -1.58
CA PHE A 323 -7.58 17.69 -1.80
C PHE A 323 -8.62 18.81 -1.91
N LEU A 324 -8.51 19.85 -1.08
CA LEU A 324 -9.38 21.03 -1.18
C LEU A 324 -9.14 21.79 -2.48
N SER A 325 -7.87 22.01 -2.84
CA SER A 325 -7.49 22.71 -4.07
C SER A 325 -8.01 21.98 -5.32
N LEU A 326 -7.91 20.65 -5.34
CA LEU A 326 -8.46 19.82 -6.42
C LEU A 326 -9.99 19.87 -6.45
N TRP A 327 -10.65 19.89 -5.30
CA TRP A 327 -12.10 20.06 -5.24
C TRP A 327 -12.55 21.43 -5.77
N GLU A 328 -11.78 22.49 -5.49
CA GLU A 328 -12.03 23.84 -6.02
C GLU A 328 -11.87 23.91 -7.53
N ALA A 329 -10.78 23.34 -8.05
CA ALA A 329 -10.45 23.42 -9.46
C ALA A 329 -11.30 22.49 -10.32
N ASP A 330 -11.47 21.24 -9.89
CA ASP A 330 -11.94 20.14 -10.75
C ASP A 330 -13.24 19.49 -10.25
N GLY A 331 -13.81 19.99 -9.15
CA GLY A 331 -15.06 19.47 -8.59
C GLY A 331 -16.26 19.65 -9.53
N GLN A 332 -17.15 18.66 -9.57
CA GLN A 332 -18.39 18.76 -10.33
C GLN A 332 -19.33 19.82 -9.75
N PRO A 333 -20.00 20.61 -10.60
CA PRO A 333 -21.00 21.58 -10.17
C PRO A 333 -22.08 20.97 -9.28
N GLY A 334 -22.51 21.70 -8.25
CA GLY A 334 -23.56 21.28 -7.32
C GLY A 334 -23.15 20.23 -6.29
N ARG A 335 -21.89 19.78 -6.31
CA ARG A 335 -21.29 18.90 -5.28
C ARG A 335 -20.21 19.61 -4.47
N ASP A 336 -20.23 20.93 -4.51
CA ASP A 336 -19.27 21.78 -3.86
C ASP A 336 -19.97 22.84 -3.00
N LEU A 337 -19.60 22.84 -1.72
CA LEU A 337 -19.99 23.83 -0.73
C LEU A 337 -18.87 23.90 0.30
N PRO A 338 -18.28 25.08 0.60
CA PRO A 338 -17.15 25.19 1.53
C PRO A 338 -17.40 24.53 2.90
N ARG A 339 -18.59 24.71 3.47
CA ARG A 339 -18.98 24.06 4.74
C ARG A 339 -18.99 22.53 4.64
N TYR A 340 -19.40 21.98 3.50
CA TYR A 340 -19.42 20.53 3.30
C TYR A 340 -18.02 19.98 3.12
N ARG A 341 -17.10 20.69 2.45
CA ARG A 341 -15.69 20.30 2.37
C ARG A 341 -15.07 20.11 3.75
N THR A 342 -15.26 21.10 4.64
CA THR A 342 -14.79 21.03 6.03
C THR A 342 -15.40 19.83 6.78
N LEU A 343 -16.70 19.57 6.62
CA LEU A 343 -17.35 18.43 7.25
C LEU A 343 -16.81 17.09 6.73
N PHE A 344 -16.59 16.99 5.42
CA PHE A 344 -16.07 15.79 4.76
C PHE A 344 -14.67 15.44 5.24
N LEU A 345 -13.75 16.40 5.25
CA LEU A 345 -12.39 16.19 5.76
C LEU A 345 -12.36 15.87 7.25
N ARG A 346 -13.20 16.54 8.05
CA ARG A 346 -13.33 16.21 9.48
C ARG A 346 -13.82 14.78 9.72
N THR A 347 -14.67 14.26 8.82
CA THR A 347 -15.12 12.86 8.88
C THR A 347 -13.96 11.91 8.61
N ILE A 348 -13.18 12.17 7.55
CA ILE A 348 -11.97 11.39 7.25
C ILE A 348 -11.00 11.40 8.44
N LEU A 349 -10.74 12.57 9.02
CA LEU A 349 -9.79 12.73 10.13
C LEU A 349 -10.19 11.97 11.39
N ARG A 350 -11.49 11.81 11.65
CA ARG A 350 -12.02 11.04 12.80
C ARG A 350 -11.97 9.54 12.58
N GLU A 351 -12.07 9.09 11.34
CA GLU A 351 -12.02 7.67 10.96
C GLU A 351 -10.58 7.16 10.84
N LEU A 352 -9.68 8.00 10.35
CA LEU A 352 -8.25 7.75 10.17
C LEU A 352 -7.60 7.06 11.39
N PRO A 353 -7.68 7.58 12.64
CA PRO A 353 -7.08 6.94 13.81
C PRO A 353 -7.58 5.52 14.06
N ILE A 354 -8.84 5.23 13.73
CA ILE A 354 -9.44 3.91 13.98
C ILE A 354 -8.92 2.91 12.94
N PHE A 355 -8.84 3.31 11.66
CA PHE A 355 -8.19 2.50 10.63
C PHE A 355 -6.71 2.28 10.94
N ALA A 356 -6.01 3.32 11.40
CA ALA A 356 -4.61 3.24 11.77
C ALA A 356 -4.38 2.27 12.94
N ALA A 357 -5.21 2.36 13.98
CA ALA A 357 -5.12 1.45 15.11
C ALA A 357 -5.47 0.00 14.74
N ALA A 358 -6.46 -0.23 13.87
CA ALA A 358 -6.76 -1.56 13.34
C ALA A 358 -5.56 -2.15 12.58
N GLU A 359 -4.86 -1.34 11.80
CA GLU A 359 -3.61 -1.73 11.15
C GLU A 359 -2.52 -2.06 12.18
N ILE A 360 -2.28 -1.22 13.19
CA ILE A 360 -1.28 -1.50 14.24
C ILE A 360 -1.58 -2.83 14.94
N VAL A 361 -2.82 -3.03 15.38
CA VAL A 361 -3.28 -4.24 16.09
C VAL A 361 -3.06 -5.48 15.23
N ARG A 362 -3.41 -5.45 13.94
CA ARG A 362 -3.21 -6.60 13.05
C ARG A 362 -1.74 -6.95 12.81
N ARG A 363 -0.84 -5.97 12.88
CA ARG A 363 0.61 -6.17 12.71
C ARG A 363 1.31 -6.73 13.94
N ILE A 364 0.68 -6.65 15.11
CA ILE A 364 1.24 -7.15 16.38
C ILE A 364 0.61 -8.49 16.77
N ILE A 365 -0.69 -8.65 16.55
CA ILE A 365 -1.48 -9.80 17.04
C ILE A 365 -1.90 -10.73 15.89
N GLY A 366 -2.05 -10.20 14.68
CA GLY A 366 -2.59 -10.93 13.54
C GLY A 366 -1.59 -11.84 12.85
N LEU A 367 -1.97 -12.33 11.67
CA LEU A 367 -1.17 -13.29 10.90
C LEU A 367 0.13 -12.69 10.32
N ALA A 368 0.06 -11.44 9.84
CA ALA A 368 1.10 -10.83 9.03
C ALA A 368 1.77 -9.68 9.79
N HIS A 369 2.89 -9.98 10.45
CA HIS A 369 3.66 -9.01 11.23
C HIS A 369 4.47 -8.04 10.35
N VAL A 370 5.21 -7.12 10.99
CA VAL A 370 6.06 -6.13 10.33
C VAL A 370 7.53 -6.29 10.70
N GLU A 371 8.39 -6.09 9.71
CA GLU A 371 9.84 -6.17 9.87
C GLU A 371 10.39 -5.17 10.89
N ASP A 372 9.76 -4.00 11.03
CA ASP A 372 10.12 -2.95 12.00
C ASP A 372 10.25 -3.49 13.43
N LEU A 373 9.41 -4.47 13.79
CA LEU A 373 9.35 -5.11 15.10
C LEU A 373 9.97 -6.51 15.08
N GLU A 374 9.69 -7.33 14.06
CA GLU A 374 10.17 -8.72 13.98
C GLU A 374 11.69 -8.83 13.84
N SER A 375 12.35 -7.80 13.30
CA SER A 375 13.82 -7.77 13.15
C SER A 375 14.55 -7.26 14.40
N ILE A 376 13.83 -6.89 15.47
CA ILE A 376 14.43 -6.57 16.78
C ILE A 376 14.87 -7.87 17.46
N PRO A 377 16.18 -8.10 17.67
CA PRO A 377 16.68 -9.37 18.20
C PRO A 377 16.50 -9.50 19.73
N GLU A 378 16.49 -8.38 20.46
CA GLU A 378 16.32 -8.38 21.91
C GLU A 378 14.84 -8.42 22.28
N LEU A 379 14.44 -9.48 22.98
CA LEU A 379 13.05 -9.72 23.36
C LEU A 379 12.45 -8.58 24.20
N GLU A 380 13.21 -8.05 25.18
CA GLU A 380 12.72 -6.96 26.03
C GLU A 380 12.43 -5.69 25.24
N SER A 381 13.34 -5.30 24.35
CA SER A 381 13.14 -4.16 23.45
C SER A 381 12.00 -4.39 22.47
N LYS A 382 11.85 -5.61 21.94
CA LYS A 382 10.72 -5.97 21.08
C LYS A 382 9.39 -5.81 21.82
N VAL A 383 9.28 -6.37 23.02
CA VAL A 383 8.08 -6.27 23.88
C VAL A 383 7.77 -4.82 24.21
N SER A 384 8.80 -4.02 24.53
CA SER A 384 8.65 -2.58 24.78
C SER A 384 8.07 -1.85 23.56
N ALA A 385 8.60 -2.11 22.37
CA ALA A 385 8.08 -1.55 21.11
C ALA A 385 6.63 -1.98 20.83
N GLU A 386 6.32 -3.27 20.99
CA GLU A 386 4.98 -3.81 20.75
C GLU A 386 3.94 -3.24 21.73
N ARG A 387 4.29 -3.14 23.02
CA ARG A 387 3.43 -2.50 24.05
C ARG A 387 3.16 -1.05 23.72
N MET A 388 4.20 -0.30 23.36
CA MET A 388 4.08 1.11 22.97
C MET A 388 3.14 1.26 21.76
N ALA A 389 3.31 0.43 20.72
CA ALA A 389 2.45 0.48 19.55
C ALA A 389 0.98 0.14 19.89
N LEU A 390 0.73 -0.87 20.72
CA LEU A 390 -0.63 -1.19 21.20
C LEU A 390 -1.24 -0.05 22.06
N ALA A 391 -0.42 0.62 22.87
CA ALA A 391 -0.85 1.78 23.65
C ALA A 391 -1.26 2.96 22.74
N ILE A 392 -0.46 3.24 21.69
CA ILE A 392 -0.79 4.24 20.68
C ILE A 392 -2.11 3.89 19.98
N ALA A 393 -2.27 2.65 19.52
CA ALA A 393 -3.49 2.19 18.86
C ALA A 393 -4.73 2.37 19.76
N ARG A 394 -4.62 2.02 21.05
CA ARG A 394 -5.69 2.20 22.03
C ARG A 394 -6.04 3.69 22.21
N ALA A 395 -5.04 4.55 22.34
CA ALA A 395 -5.25 5.99 22.51
C ALA A 395 -5.95 6.61 21.29
N TRP A 396 -5.49 6.27 20.07
CA TRP A 396 -6.09 6.76 18.83
C TRP A 396 -7.55 6.36 18.66
N ILE A 397 -7.92 5.11 18.96
CA ILE A 397 -9.33 4.69 18.88
C ILE A 397 -10.17 5.38 19.96
N ARG A 398 -9.66 5.44 21.20
CA ARG A 398 -10.42 5.97 22.33
C ARG A 398 -10.76 7.45 22.10
N GLU A 399 -9.77 8.25 21.71
CA GLU A 399 -9.88 9.70 21.58
C GLU A 399 -10.31 10.17 20.18
N SER A 400 -10.63 9.25 19.26
CA SER A 400 -10.92 9.54 17.85
C SER A 400 -11.94 10.66 17.61
N ASP A 401 -12.96 10.78 18.47
CA ASP A 401 -14.05 11.76 18.33
C ASP A 401 -13.60 13.20 18.60
N GLY A 402 -12.56 13.33 19.43
CA GLY A 402 -11.96 14.59 19.86
C GLY A 402 -10.92 15.16 18.89
N ILE A 403 -10.45 14.37 17.93
CA ILE A 403 -9.40 14.77 16.98
C ILE A 403 -9.91 15.88 16.06
N ARG A 404 -9.10 16.94 15.96
CA ARG A 404 -9.34 18.14 15.13
C ARG A 404 -8.22 18.38 14.14
N ASP A 405 -7.02 17.90 14.43
CA ASP A 405 -5.84 18.03 13.57
C ASP A 405 -4.90 16.82 13.71
N ALA A 406 -4.00 16.61 12.75
CA ALA A 406 -2.98 15.57 12.85
C ALA A 406 -2.00 15.77 14.02
N LYS A 407 -1.83 17.01 14.52
CA LYS A 407 -1.08 17.28 15.74
C LYS A 407 -1.67 16.58 16.96
N ASP A 408 -2.99 16.46 17.05
CA ASP A 408 -3.65 15.73 18.14
C ASP A 408 -3.24 14.25 18.11
N LEU A 409 -3.12 13.64 16.92
CA LEU A 409 -2.63 12.26 16.76
C LEU A 409 -1.20 12.11 17.26
N THR A 410 -0.32 13.05 16.93
CA THR A 410 1.09 13.02 17.36
C THR A 410 1.24 13.24 18.86
N GLU A 411 0.40 14.10 19.46
CA GLU A 411 0.38 14.32 20.90
C GLU A 411 -0.08 13.05 21.64
N LEU A 412 -1.17 12.42 21.20
CA LEU A 412 -1.63 11.13 21.74
C LEU A 412 -0.56 10.05 21.59
N MET A 413 0.16 10.03 20.47
CA MET A 413 1.26 9.10 20.22
C MET A 413 2.42 9.31 21.20
N ARG A 414 2.81 10.56 21.47
CA ARG A 414 3.85 10.90 22.47
C ARG A 414 3.43 10.53 23.89
N GLN A 415 2.19 10.85 24.26
CA GLN A 415 1.64 10.53 25.58
C GLN A 415 1.59 9.01 25.81
N ALA A 416 1.12 8.25 24.83
CA ALA A 416 1.08 6.78 24.90
C ALA A 416 2.47 6.11 24.88
N ALA A 417 3.50 6.82 24.40
CA ALA A 417 4.88 6.36 24.37
C ALA A 417 5.70 6.74 25.61
N SER A 418 5.12 7.52 26.54
CA SER A 418 5.75 7.87 27.80
C SER A 418 5.58 6.71 28.81
N PRO A 419 6.61 6.39 29.62
CA PRO A 419 6.60 5.24 30.53
C PRO A 419 5.49 5.23 31.58
#